data_AF-A0A940UY99-F1
#
_entry.id   AF-A0A940UY99-F1
#
_cell.length_a   1.000
_cell.length_b   1.000
_cell.length_c   1.000
_cell.angle_alpha   90.00
_cell.angle_beta   90.00
_cell.angle_gamma   90.00
#
_symmetry.space_group_name_H-M   'P 1'
#
loop_
_entity.id
_entity.type
_entity.pdbx_description
1 polymer ?
#
loop_
_entity_poly.entity_id
_entity_poly.type
_entity_poly.pdbx_seq_one_letter_code
_entity_poly.pdbx_strand_id
1 'polypeptide(L)'
;MKGGHDLRNLLEYLANAAKEIARGDYHAEGEIFELTKSGKYPAEISELAEAFGMMMVMVEAREERLETLIDDLKQQKAKLEETSKALRQANIGVLEVLGSAIAKRDHGTIAHNYRVTFYALKLGQATGHPEKDLKSLIKGAFLHDVGKIGISDIILLKEGSLTDGEF
;
A
#
# COMPACT_ATOMS: atom_id res chain seq x y z
N MET A 1 46.99 -38.75 28.91
CA MET A 1 47.14 -37.83 27.77
C MET A 1 45.77 -37.64 27.11
N LYS A 2 45.08 -36.52 27.33
CA LYS A 2 43.97 -36.04 26.48
C LYS A 2 44.10 -34.52 26.43
N GLY A 3 44.25 -33.99 25.21
CA GLY A 3 44.85 -32.70 24.92
C GLY A 3 44.11 -31.53 25.55
N GLY A 4 44.85 -30.65 26.20
CA GLY A 4 44.33 -29.37 26.65
C GLY A 4 43.95 -28.53 25.43
N HIS A 5 42.64 -28.32 25.24
CA HIS A 5 42.19 -27.25 24.37
C HIS A 5 42.56 -25.92 25.07
N ASP A 6 43.47 -25.16 24.47
CA ASP A 6 43.83 -23.83 24.95
C ASP A 6 42.58 -22.93 24.90
N LEU A 7 42.19 -22.40 26.06
CA LEU A 7 41.04 -21.53 26.23
C LEU A 7 41.11 -20.33 25.27
N ARG A 8 42.32 -19.83 24.99
CA ARG A 8 42.54 -18.72 24.08
C ARG A 8 42.14 -19.07 22.64
N ASN A 9 42.48 -20.26 22.18
CA ASN A 9 42.12 -20.74 20.85
C ASN A 9 40.60 -20.95 20.72
N LEU A 10 39.94 -21.47 21.77
CA LEU A 10 38.48 -21.63 21.77
C LEU A 10 37.74 -20.30 21.73
N LEU A 11 38.25 -19.28 22.43
CA LEU A 11 37.69 -17.92 22.40
C LEU A 11 37.91 -17.23 21.06
N GLU A 12 39.11 -17.35 20.47
CA GLU A 12 39.38 -16.83 19.13
C GLU A 12 38.46 -17.47 18.08
N TYR A 13 38.18 -18.76 18.24
CA TYR A 13 37.26 -19.50 17.37
C TYR A 13 35.82 -18.99 17.49
N LEU A 14 35.26 -18.90 18.70
CA LEU A 14 33.93 -18.31 18.92
C LEU A 14 33.84 -16.87 18.44
N ALA A 15 34.90 -16.07 18.60
CA ALA A 15 34.95 -14.70 18.14
C ALA A 15 34.95 -14.59 16.60
N ASN A 16 35.57 -15.54 15.89
CA ASN A 16 35.53 -15.59 14.43
C ASN A 16 34.15 -16.03 13.94
N ALA A 17 33.58 -17.08 14.52
CA ALA A 17 32.22 -17.52 14.18
C ALA A 17 31.18 -16.39 14.41
N ALA A 18 31.29 -15.65 15.53
CA ALA A 18 30.44 -14.49 15.79
C ALA A 18 30.60 -13.36 14.75
N LYS A 19 31.80 -13.15 14.19
CA LYS A 19 32.04 -12.16 13.13
C LYS A 19 31.45 -12.58 11.80
N GLU A 20 31.43 -13.87 11.49
CA GLU A 20 30.81 -14.41 10.27
C GLU A 20 29.29 -14.27 10.34
N ILE A 21 28.69 -14.67 11.47
CA ILE A 21 27.25 -14.51 11.74
C ILE A 21 26.84 -13.03 11.66
N ALA A 22 27.65 -12.12 12.23
CA ALA A 22 27.38 -10.68 12.17
C ALA A 22 27.43 -10.10 10.75
N ARG A 23 28.01 -10.82 9.77
CA ARG A 23 28.03 -10.46 8.35
C ARG A 23 26.92 -11.14 7.55
N GLY A 24 26.08 -11.95 8.20
CA GLY A 24 25.04 -12.76 7.56
C GLY A 24 25.56 -14.07 6.97
N ASP A 25 26.76 -14.52 7.38
CA ASP A 25 27.31 -15.82 7.00
C ASP A 25 27.11 -16.80 8.16
N TYR A 26 26.14 -17.70 8.01
CA TYR A 26 25.77 -18.68 9.03
C TYR A 26 26.43 -20.05 8.82
N HIS A 27 27.42 -20.17 7.93
CA HIS A 27 28.09 -21.45 7.70
C HIS A 27 28.88 -21.98 8.91
N ALA A 28 29.16 -21.12 9.90
CA ALA A 28 29.82 -21.49 11.15
C ALA A 28 28.91 -22.24 12.17
N GLU A 29 27.69 -22.59 11.81
CA GLU A 29 26.77 -23.35 12.68
C GLU A 29 27.41 -24.63 13.24
N GLY A 30 27.95 -25.48 12.37
CA GLY A 30 28.54 -26.76 12.78
C GLY A 30 29.67 -26.59 13.80
N GLU A 31 30.42 -25.50 13.68
CA GLU A 31 31.53 -25.14 14.54
C GLU A 31 31.07 -24.73 15.94
N ILE A 32 30.02 -23.90 16.02
CA ILE A 32 29.40 -23.48 17.28
C ILE A 32 28.68 -24.66 17.95
N PHE A 33 27.93 -25.47 17.20
CA PHE A 33 27.24 -26.65 17.73
C PHE A 33 28.20 -27.75 18.20
N GLU A 34 29.42 -27.85 17.67
CA GLU A 34 30.41 -28.76 18.24
C GLU A 34 30.83 -28.35 19.66
N LEU A 35 30.93 -27.05 19.93
CA LEU A 35 31.36 -26.50 21.24
C LEU A 35 30.29 -26.62 22.33
N THR A 36 29.03 -26.86 21.97
CA THR A 36 27.93 -27.10 22.94
C THR A 36 27.94 -28.52 23.51
N LYS A 37 28.79 -29.43 23.00
CA LYS A 37 28.84 -30.81 23.48
C LYS A 37 29.29 -30.91 24.94
N SER A 38 28.36 -31.32 25.80
CA SER A 38 28.57 -31.49 27.24
C SER A 38 29.77 -32.39 27.57
N GLY A 39 30.57 -31.96 28.54
CA GLY A 39 31.72 -32.70 29.07
C GLY A 39 32.95 -32.76 28.16
N LYS A 40 32.92 -32.11 26.98
CA LYS A 40 34.05 -32.07 26.03
C LYS A 40 34.89 -30.79 26.13
N TYR A 41 34.29 -29.67 26.51
CA TYR A 41 34.93 -28.35 26.61
C TYR A 41 34.68 -27.72 27.98
N PRO A 42 35.43 -26.65 28.36
CA PRO A 42 35.16 -25.89 29.57
C PRO A 42 33.71 -25.39 29.61
N ALA A 43 33.08 -25.40 30.78
CA ALA A 43 31.65 -25.09 30.94
C ALA A 43 31.30 -23.70 30.40
N GLU A 44 32.17 -22.72 30.65
CA GLU A 44 31.99 -21.33 30.22
C GLU A 44 32.00 -21.20 28.68
N ILE A 45 32.77 -22.04 27.99
CA ILE A 45 32.82 -22.06 26.52
C ILE A 45 31.56 -22.71 25.95
N SER A 46 31.11 -23.81 26.56
CA SER A 46 29.88 -24.49 26.12
C SER A 46 28.64 -23.63 26.34
N GLU A 47 28.51 -22.95 27.48
CA GLU A 47 27.41 -22.00 27.75
C GLU A 47 27.41 -20.84 26.74
N LEU A 48 28.59 -20.29 26.44
CA LEU A 48 28.72 -19.21 25.46
C LEU A 48 28.33 -19.70 24.05
N ALA A 49 28.82 -20.88 23.65
CA ALA A 49 28.48 -21.49 22.36
C ALA A 49 26.97 -21.77 22.25
N GLU A 50 26.31 -22.22 23.32
CA GLU A 50 24.86 -22.42 23.34
C GLU A 50 24.10 -21.11 23.13
N ALA A 51 24.50 -20.04 23.83
CA ALA A 51 23.88 -18.73 23.65
C ALA A 51 24.05 -18.19 22.23
N PHE A 52 25.24 -18.33 21.63
CA PHE A 52 25.49 -17.94 20.24
C PHE A 52 24.71 -18.79 19.24
N GLY A 53 24.64 -20.11 19.43
CA GLY A 53 23.86 -21.00 18.58
C GLY A 53 22.37 -20.66 18.60
N MET A 54 21.80 -20.42 19.78
CA MET A 54 20.41 -19.97 19.88
C MET A 54 20.18 -18.60 19.22
N MET A 55 21.12 -17.67 19.37
CA MET A 55 21.03 -16.35 18.74
C MET A 55 21.03 -16.47 17.21
N MET A 56 21.92 -17.28 16.64
CA MET A 56 22.01 -17.52 15.20
C MET A 56 20.71 -18.07 14.63
N VAL A 57 20.15 -19.14 15.22
CA VAL A 57 18.85 -19.69 14.82
C VAL A 57 17.74 -18.64 14.88
N MET A 58 17.74 -17.79 15.91
CA MET A 58 16.75 -16.71 16.05
C MET A 58 16.94 -15.59 15.01
N VAL A 59 18.16 -15.34 14.55
CA VAL A 59 18.46 -14.35 13.51
C VAL A 59 18.02 -14.89 12.15
N GLU A 60 18.40 -16.11 11.79
CA GLU A 60 17.98 -16.74 10.53
C GLU A 60 16.45 -16.81 10.41
N ALA A 61 15.77 -17.27 11.46
CA ALA A 61 14.30 -17.32 11.48
C ALA A 61 13.66 -15.92 11.35
N ARG A 62 14.34 -14.86 11.80
CA ARG A 62 13.88 -13.48 11.59
C ARG A 62 14.13 -13.01 10.17
N GLU A 63 15.24 -13.38 9.55
CA GLU A 63 15.53 -13.04 8.16
C GLU A 63 14.53 -13.70 7.21
N GLU A 64 14.26 -14.99 7.37
CA GLU A 64 13.24 -15.69 6.57
C GLU A 64 11.84 -15.06 6.75
N ARG A 65 11.49 -14.70 7.99
CA ARG A 65 10.24 -13.98 8.28
C ARG A 65 10.20 -12.60 7.62
N LEU A 66 11.31 -11.87 7.60
CA LEU A 66 11.39 -10.55 6.96
C LEU A 66 11.23 -10.66 5.44
N GLU A 67 11.85 -11.65 4.82
CA GLU A 67 11.66 -11.94 3.39
C GLU A 67 10.20 -12.23 3.07
N THR A 68 9.57 -13.10 3.86
CA THR A 68 8.13 -13.43 3.71
C THR A 68 7.26 -12.17 3.83
N LEU A 69 7.51 -11.33 4.84
CA LEU A 69 6.76 -10.08 5.04
C LEU A 69 6.94 -9.08 3.89
N ILE A 70 8.14 -9.00 3.33
CA ILE A 70 8.42 -8.14 2.17
C ILE A 70 7.60 -8.58 0.97
N ASP A 71 7.51 -9.88 0.72
CA ASP A 71 6.75 -10.42 -0.39
C ASP A 71 5.23 -10.27 -0.19
N ASP A 72 4.73 -10.50 1.02
CA ASP A 72 3.34 -10.20 1.38
C ASP A 72 3.01 -8.71 1.17
N LEU A 73 3.91 -7.81 1.58
CA LEU A 73 3.72 -6.37 1.43
C LEU A 73 3.69 -5.96 -0.05
N LYS A 74 4.52 -6.56 -0.90
CA LYS A 74 4.47 -6.35 -2.36
C LYS A 74 3.14 -6.81 -2.94
N GLN A 75 2.65 -7.99 -2.56
CA GLN A 75 1.37 -8.52 -3.06
C GLN A 75 0.19 -7.66 -2.61
N GLN A 76 0.16 -7.25 -1.34
CA GLN A 76 -0.88 -6.36 -0.81
C GLN A 76 -0.87 -5.01 -1.53
N LYS A 77 0.31 -4.44 -1.78
CA LYS A 77 0.44 -3.20 -2.55
C LYS A 77 -0.14 -3.34 -3.97
N ALA A 78 0.21 -4.41 -4.68
CA ALA A 78 -0.30 -4.66 -6.03
C ALA A 78 -1.83 -4.78 -6.04
N LYS A 79 -2.40 -5.54 -5.10
CA LYS A 79 -3.85 -5.71 -4.95
C LYS A 79 -4.55 -4.40 -4.60
N LEU A 80 -3.95 -3.58 -3.74
CA LEU A 80 -4.47 -2.26 -3.37
C LEU A 80 -4.50 -1.33 -4.60
N GLU A 81 -3.43 -1.29 -5.39
CA GLU A 81 -3.35 -0.49 -6.61
C GLU A 81 -4.40 -0.91 -7.64
N GLU A 82 -4.58 -2.22 -7.84
CA GLU A 82 -5.60 -2.79 -8.73
C GLU A 82 -7.02 -2.42 -8.28
N THR A 83 -7.34 -2.66 -7.01
CA THR A 83 -8.66 -2.35 -6.41
C THR A 83 -8.94 -0.85 -6.49
N SER A 84 -7.94 -0.02 -6.22
CA SER A 84 -8.02 1.44 -6.32
C SER A 84 -8.30 1.90 -7.75
N LYS A 85 -7.66 1.26 -8.75
CA LYS A 85 -7.91 1.53 -10.17
C LYS A 85 -9.33 1.11 -10.58
N ALA A 86 -9.77 -0.08 -10.18
CA ALA A 86 -11.12 -0.56 -10.46
C ALA A 86 -12.19 0.37 -9.84
N LEU A 87 -12.00 0.80 -8.59
CA LEU A 87 -12.90 1.74 -7.92
C LEU A 87 -12.96 3.10 -8.64
N ARG A 88 -11.81 3.62 -9.09
CA ARG A 88 -11.78 4.85 -9.90
C ARG A 88 -12.58 4.70 -11.19
N GLN A 89 -12.42 3.58 -11.90
CA GLN A 89 -13.13 3.32 -13.15
C GLN A 89 -14.65 3.19 -12.91
N ALA A 90 -15.05 2.48 -11.86
CA ALA A 90 -16.46 2.36 -11.46
C ALA A 90 -17.07 3.72 -11.12
N ASN A 91 -16.36 4.55 -10.36
CA ASN A 91 -16.81 5.91 -10.03
C ASN A 91 -17.00 6.77 -11.28
N ILE A 92 -16.07 6.71 -12.25
CA ILE A 92 -16.23 7.42 -13.53
C ILE A 92 -17.46 6.92 -14.28
N GLY A 93 -17.66 5.60 -14.36
CA GLY A 93 -18.83 5.02 -15.00
C GLY A 93 -20.16 5.46 -14.37
N VAL A 94 -20.21 5.55 -13.03
CA VAL A 94 -21.38 6.09 -12.32
C VAL A 94 -21.66 7.55 -12.71
N LEU A 95 -20.63 8.39 -12.78
CA LEU A 95 -20.78 9.78 -13.20
C LEU A 95 -21.35 9.86 -14.62
N GLU A 96 -20.82 9.07 -15.55
CA GLU A 96 -21.29 9.04 -16.95
C GLU A 96 -22.74 8.57 -17.07
N VAL A 97 -23.13 7.53 -16.32
CA VAL A 97 -24.53 7.05 -16.29
C VAL A 97 -25.47 8.13 -15.76
N LEU A 98 -25.11 8.81 -14.67
CA LEU A 98 -25.93 9.89 -14.11
C LEU A 98 -26.04 11.07 -15.08
N GLY A 99 -24.91 11.51 -15.65
CA GLY A 99 -24.88 12.58 -16.65
C GLY A 99 -25.74 12.27 -17.87
N SER A 100 -25.66 11.04 -18.38
CA SER A 100 -26.46 10.56 -19.51
C SER A 100 -27.96 10.50 -19.17
N ALA A 101 -28.31 10.03 -17.96
CA ALA A 101 -29.69 9.96 -17.52
C ALA A 101 -30.37 11.34 -17.44
N ILE A 102 -29.67 12.35 -16.91
CA ILE A 102 -30.18 13.73 -16.86
C ILE A 102 -30.33 14.29 -18.27
N ALA A 103 -29.27 14.20 -19.08
CA ALA A 103 -29.26 14.73 -20.44
C ALA A 103 -30.41 14.15 -21.30
N LYS A 104 -30.72 12.86 -21.11
CA LYS A 104 -31.85 12.22 -21.80
C LYS A 104 -33.20 12.78 -21.36
N ARG A 105 -33.32 13.23 -20.10
CA ARG A 105 -34.60 13.67 -19.51
C ARG A 105 -34.89 15.15 -19.71
N ASP A 106 -33.87 16.01 -19.78
CA ASP A 106 -34.03 17.46 -19.93
C ASP A 106 -33.71 17.99 -21.34
N HIS A 107 -33.68 17.09 -22.33
CA HIS A 107 -33.29 17.36 -23.73
C HIS A 107 -31.83 17.89 -23.88
N GLY A 108 -31.02 17.78 -22.82
CA GLY A 108 -29.61 18.11 -22.84
C GLY A 108 -28.75 17.09 -23.62
N THR A 109 -27.45 17.35 -23.65
CA THR A 109 -26.46 16.40 -24.21
C THR A 109 -25.33 16.21 -23.21
N ILE A 110 -24.79 15.00 -23.11
CA ILE A 110 -23.60 14.75 -22.27
C ILE A 110 -22.40 15.62 -22.70
N ALA A 111 -22.36 16.00 -23.98
CA ALA A 111 -21.37 16.93 -24.53
C ALA A 111 -21.41 18.32 -23.87
N HIS A 112 -22.59 18.78 -23.42
CA HIS A 112 -22.70 20.01 -22.64
C HIS A 112 -21.94 19.90 -21.31
N ASN A 113 -22.16 18.82 -20.56
CA ASN A 113 -21.49 18.59 -19.28
C ASN A 113 -19.97 18.55 -19.45
N TYR A 114 -19.47 17.88 -20.50
CA TYR A 114 -18.03 17.89 -20.81
C TYR A 114 -17.49 19.29 -21.11
N ARG A 115 -18.21 20.11 -21.90
CA ARG A 115 -17.79 21.49 -22.20
C ARG A 115 -17.75 22.36 -20.94
N VAL A 116 -18.79 22.32 -20.11
CA VAL A 116 -18.85 23.07 -18.85
C VAL A 116 -17.73 22.64 -17.91
N THR A 117 -17.50 21.33 -17.78
CA THR A 117 -16.41 20.77 -16.97
C THR A 117 -15.04 21.23 -17.47
N PHE A 118 -14.83 21.24 -18.79
CA PHE A 118 -13.59 21.70 -19.39
C PHE A 118 -13.34 23.19 -19.11
N TYR A 119 -14.35 24.04 -19.28
CA TYR A 119 -14.22 25.47 -18.99
C TYR A 119 -13.96 25.73 -17.50
N ALA A 120 -14.69 25.05 -16.61
CA ALA A 120 -14.49 25.14 -15.17
C ALA A 120 -13.05 24.74 -14.79
N LEU A 121 -12.54 23.64 -15.33
CA LEU A 121 -11.16 23.20 -15.11
C LEU A 121 -10.14 24.25 -15.60
N LYS A 122 -10.32 24.81 -16.80
CA LYS A 122 -9.41 25.82 -17.35
C LYS A 122 -9.40 27.10 -16.54
N LEU A 123 -10.56 27.53 -16.04
CA LEU A 123 -10.68 28.68 -15.14
C LEU A 123 -10.03 28.41 -13.79
N GLY A 124 -10.26 27.23 -13.20
CA GLY A 124 -9.62 26.82 -11.95
C GLY A 124 -8.09 26.79 -12.06
N GLN A 125 -7.57 26.27 -13.18
CA GLN A 125 -6.14 26.26 -13.49
C GLN A 125 -5.59 27.68 -13.63
N ALA A 126 -6.26 28.55 -14.39
CA ALA A 126 -5.82 29.93 -14.63
C ALA A 126 -5.83 30.79 -13.35
N THR A 127 -6.65 30.43 -12.36
CA THR A 127 -6.76 31.12 -11.07
C THR A 127 -5.88 30.51 -9.97
N GLY A 128 -5.05 29.51 -10.29
CA GLY A 128 -4.06 28.95 -9.37
C GLY A 128 -4.61 28.00 -8.32
N HIS A 129 -5.78 27.39 -8.53
CA HIS A 129 -6.33 26.42 -7.57
C HIS A 129 -5.47 25.15 -7.49
N PRO A 130 -5.28 24.58 -6.29
CA PRO A 130 -4.52 23.35 -6.12
C PRO A 130 -5.24 22.16 -6.78
N GLU A 131 -4.48 21.13 -7.15
CA GLU A 131 -4.98 19.95 -7.87
C GLU A 131 -6.16 19.26 -7.15
N LYS A 132 -6.14 19.26 -5.81
CA LYS A 132 -7.23 18.73 -4.99
C LYS A 132 -8.56 19.44 -5.26
N ASP A 133 -8.55 20.76 -5.39
CA ASP A 133 -9.75 21.55 -5.62
C ASP A 133 -10.21 21.43 -7.07
N LEU A 134 -9.27 21.32 -8.01
CA LEU A 134 -9.59 21.04 -9.42
C LEU A 134 -10.33 19.70 -9.59
N LYS A 135 -9.94 18.65 -8.83
CA LYS A 135 -10.66 17.35 -8.85
C LYS A 135 -12.09 17.48 -8.34
N SER A 136 -12.32 18.28 -7.30
CA SER A 136 -13.67 18.56 -6.81
C SER A 136 -14.48 19.37 -7.83
N LEU A 137 -13.85 20.37 -8.44
CA LEU A 137 -14.46 21.21 -9.47
C LEU A 137 -14.89 20.40 -10.70
N ILE A 138 -14.07 19.45 -11.15
CA ILE A 138 -14.43 18.53 -12.25
C ILE A 138 -15.71 17.77 -11.93
N LYS A 139 -15.80 17.16 -10.74
CA LYS A 139 -16.99 16.38 -10.32
C LYS A 139 -18.22 17.27 -10.20
N GLY A 140 -18.08 18.43 -9.54
CA GLY A 140 -19.17 19.37 -9.34
C GLY A 140 -19.70 19.94 -10.66
N ALA A 141 -18.82 20.36 -11.56
CA ALA A 141 -19.21 20.88 -12.87
C ALA A 141 -19.90 19.80 -13.74
N PHE A 142 -19.39 18.56 -13.71
CA PHE A 142 -19.98 17.48 -14.50
C PHE A 142 -21.37 17.07 -14.01
N LEU A 143 -21.61 17.16 -12.69
CA LEU A 143 -22.85 16.76 -12.02
C LEU A 143 -23.74 17.94 -11.58
N HIS A 144 -23.45 19.19 -11.95
CA HIS A 144 -24.13 20.35 -11.37
C HIS A 144 -25.67 20.27 -11.47
N ASP A 145 -26.16 19.67 -12.56
CA ASP A 145 -27.58 19.49 -12.85
C ASP A 145 -28.17 18.15 -12.36
N VAL A 146 -27.44 17.34 -11.59
CA VAL A 146 -27.93 16.03 -11.09
C VAL A 146 -29.19 16.15 -10.24
N GLY A 147 -29.39 17.28 -9.58
CA GLY A 147 -30.61 17.58 -8.82
C GLY A 147 -31.88 17.56 -9.67
N LYS A 148 -31.78 17.82 -10.99
CA LYS A 148 -32.92 17.76 -11.91
C LYS A 148 -33.59 16.38 -11.91
N ILE A 149 -32.89 15.31 -11.53
CA ILE A 149 -33.46 13.96 -11.41
C ILE A 149 -34.68 13.93 -10.46
N GLY A 150 -34.74 14.81 -9.46
CA GLY A 150 -35.88 14.89 -8.54
C GLY A 150 -37.09 15.69 -9.03
N ILE A 151 -36.97 16.41 -10.14
CA ILE A 151 -38.02 17.34 -10.62
C ILE A 151 -39.04 16.61 -11.49
N SER A 152 -40.34 16.79 -11.23
CA SER A 152 -41.39 16.19 -12.08
C SER A 152 -41.23 16.60 -13.55
N ASP A 153 -41.44 15.67 -14.47
CA ASP A 153 -41.36 15.95 -15.92
C ASP A 153 -42.36 17.04 -16.36
N ILE A 154 -43.49 17.20 -15.64
CA ILE A 154 -44.47 18.28 -15.90
C ILE A 154 -43.82 19.66 -15.72
N ILE A 155 -42.93 19.80 -14.74
CA ILE A 155 -42.20 21.05 -14.47
C ILE A 155 -40.96 21.12 -15.38
N LEU A 156 -40.20 20.02 -15.47
CA LEU A 156 -38.91 19.99 -16.18
C LEU A 156 -39.03 20.18 -17.69
N LEU A 157 -40.10 19.65 -18.31
CA LEU A 157 -40.33 19.67 -19.76
C LEU A 157 -41.37 20.71 -20.20
N LYS A 158 -41.77 21.63 -19.31
CA LYS A 158 -42.77 22.66 -19.63
C LYS A 158 -42.23 23.59 -20.73
N GLU A 159 -42.95 23.71 -21.84
CA GLU A 159 -42.58 24.58 -22.97
C GLU A 159 -42.80 26.09 -22.71
N GLY A 160 -43.40 26.44 -21.57
CA GLY A 160 -43.67 27.82 -21.16
C GLY A 160 -43.12 28.15 -19.78
N SER A 161 -43.27 29.41 -19.35
CA SER A 161 -42.77 29.86 -18.05
C SER A 161 -43.37 29.05 -16.89
N LEU A 162 -42.53 28.82 -15.87
CA LEU A 162 -42.98 28.35 -14.56
C LEU A 162 -43.85 29.43 -13.91
N THR A 163 -44.83 29.00 -13.13
CA THR A 163 -45.63 29.82 -12.22
C THR A 163 -44.90 30.01 -10.90
N ASP A 164 -45.26 31.01 -10.11
CA ASP A 164 -44.62 31.29 -8.82
C ASP A 164 -44.62 30.10 -7.84
N GLY A 165 -45.59 29.19 -7.94
CA GLY A 165 -45.67 27.98 -7.13
C GLY A 165 -44.86 26.78 -7.66
N GLU A 166 -44.30 26.89 -8.87
CA GLU A 166 -43.46 25.87 -9.52
C GLU A 166 -41.96 26.17 -9.43
N PHE A 167 -41.56 27.40 -9.03
CA PHE A 167 -40.16 27.79 -8.76
C PHE A 167 -39.66 27.29 -7.40
#